data_AF-A0A969LR51-F1
#
_entry.id   AF-A0A969LR51-F1
#
_cell.length_a   1.000
_cell.length_b   1.000
_cell.length_c   1.000
_cell.angle_alpha   90.00
_cell.angle_beta   90.00
_cell.angle_gamma   90.00
#
_symmetry.space_group_name_H-M   'P 1'
#
loop_
_entity.id
_entity.type
_entity.pdbx_description
1 polymer ?
#
loop_
_entity_poly.entity_id
_entity_poly.type
_entity_poly.pdbx_seq_one_letter_code
_entity_poly.pdbx_strand_id
1 'polypeptide(L)' 'GFATAAGFAAGLFWIAGSFGINYQFEHKPLALLAINGGYHTAQYTLYGLILGLWH' A
#
# COMPACT_ATOMS: atom_id res chain seq x y z
N GLY A 1 11.52 9.80 -8.76
CA GLY A 1 10.42 9.36 -9.64
C GLY A 1 10.15 7.86 -9.52
N PHE A 2 11.05 7.03 -10.05
CA PHE A 2 10.90 5.57 -10.03
C PHE A 2 10.64 4.98 -8.64
N ALA A 3 11.45 5.34 -7.64
CA ALA A 3 11.28 4.83 -6.27
C ALA A 3 9.90 5.13 -5.68
N THR A 4 9.35 6.31 -5.96
CA THR A 4 7.99 6.71 -5.55
C THR A 4 6.92 5.85 -6.22
N ALA A 5 7.03 5.64 -7.53
CA ALA A 5 6.11 4.79 -8.28
C ALA A 5 6.19 3.32 -7.86
N ALA A 6 7.39 2.83 -7.57
CA ALA A 6 7.61 1.48 -7.04
C ALA A 6 6.99 1.33 -5.64
N GLY A 7 7.17 2.31 -4.77
CA GLY A 7 6.53 2.34 -3.44
C GLY A 7 5.00 2.33 -3.52
N PHE A 8 4.43 3.12 -4.43
CA PHE A 8 2.99 3.13 -4.68
C PHE A 8 2.48 1.78 -5.20
N ALA A 9 3.14 1.20 -6.22
CA ALA A 9 2.75 -0.10 -6.77
C ALA A 9 2.85 -1.23 -5.75
N ALA A 10 3.92 -1.25 -4.94
CA ALA A 10 4.08 -2.23 -3.87
C ALA A 10 2.98 -2.11 -2.81
N GLY A 11 2.65 -0.89 -2.39
CA GLY A 11 1.57 -0.65 -1.43
C GLY A 11 0.18 -1.01 -1.97
N LEU A 12 -0.13 -0.58 -3.19
CA LEU A 12 -1.46 -0.73 -3.78
C LEU A 12 -1.75 -2.17 -4.21
N PHE A 13 -0.80 -2.85 -4.84
CA PHE A 13 -1.06 -4.18 -5.40
C PHE A 13 -0.63 -5.30 -4.45
N TRP A 14 0.56 -5.20 -3.87
CA TRP A 14 1.08 -6.26 -3.00
C TRP A 14 0.46 -6.21 -1.60
N ILE A 15 0.59 -5.07 -0.93
CA ILE A 15 0.17 -4.96 0.48
C ILE A 15 -1.36 -4.92 0.60
N ALA A 16 -2.05 -4.07 -0.18
CA ALA A 16 -3.51 -4.07 -0.17
C ALA A 16 -4.08 -5.38 -0.71
N GLY A 17 -3.42 -6.04 -1.68
CA GLY A 17 -3.81 -7.38 -2.14
C GLY A 17 -3.74 -8.43 -1.03
N SER A 18 -2.67 -8.43 -0.23
CA SER A 18 -2.54 -9.32 0.93
C SER A 18 -3.63 -9.09 1.97
N PHE A 19 -3.93 -7.82 2.30
CA PHE A 19 -5.08 -7.51 3.17
C PHE A 19 -6.40 -7.94 2.56
N GLY A 20 -6.60 -7.77 1.25
CA GLY A 20 -7.83 -8.15 0.56
C GLY A 20 -8.11 -9.64 0.69
N ILE A 21 -7.11 -10.48 0.48
CA ILE A 21 -7.23 -11.93 0.65
C ILE A 21 -7.59 -12.27 2.11
N ASN A 22 -6.85 -11.75 3.07
CA ASN A 22 -7.11 -12.01 4.50
C ASN A 22 -8.52 -11.57 4.91
N TYR A 23 -8.94 -10.37 4.48
CA TYR A 23 -10.21 -9.80 4.89
C TYR A 23 -11.39 -10.52 4.25
N GLN A 24 -11.22 -11.08 3.05
CA GLN A 24 -12.21 -11.95 2.42
C GLN A 24 -12.47 -13.20 3.28
N PHE A 25 -11.42 -13.85 3.78
CA PHE A 25 -11.54 -15.03 4.66
C PHE A 25 -12.10 -14.69 6.03
N GLU A 26 -11.74 -13.53 6.56
CA GLU A 26 -12.19 -13.06 7.88
C GLU A 26 -13.56 -12.37 7.82
N HIS A 27 -14.21 -12.30 6.65
CA HIS A 27 -15.45 -11.57 6.40
C HIS A 27 -15.42 -10.13 6.92
N LYS A 28 -14.25 -9.47 6.84
CA LYS A 28 -14.08 -8.09 7.26
C LYS A 28 -14.64 -7.13 6.20
N PRO A 29 -15.22 -5.99 6.60
CA PRO A 29 -15.77 -5.02 5.67
C PRO A 29 -14.69 -4.42 4.75
N LEU A 30 -15.03 -4.22 3.48
CA LEU A 30 -14.14 -3.62 2.47
C LEU A 30 -13.70 -2.19 2.84
N ALA A 31 -14.45 -1.49 3.71
CA ALA A 31 -14.03 -0.21 4.25
C ALA A 31 -12.71 -0.32 5.04
N LEU A 32 -12.52 -1.40 5.81
CA LEU A 32 -11.25 -1.65 6.50
C LEU A 32 -10.11 -1.90 5.52
N LEU A 33 -10.40 -2.56 4.39
CA LEU A 33 -9.40 -2.76 3.34
C LEU A 33 -8.94 -1.43 2.75
N ALA A 34 -9.88 -0.51 2.46
CA ALA A 34 -9.55 0.82 1.94
C ALA A 34 -8.73 1.64 2.95
N ILE A 35 -9.09 1.58 4.24
CA ILE A 35 -8.37 2.30 5.30
C ILE A 35 -6.96 1.72 5.48
N ASN A 36 -6.85 0.43 5.76
CA ASN A 36 -5.55 -0.19 6.06
C ASN A 36 -4.69 -0.29 4.81
N GLY A 37 -5.23 -0.75 3.69
CA GLY A 37 -4.53 -0.81 2.42
C GLY A 37 -4.12 0.58 1.92
N GLY A 38 -4.99 1.58 2.04
CA GLY A 38 -4.69 2.96 1.64
C GLY A 38 -3.62 3.61 2.51
N TYR A 39 -3.68 3.42 3.83
CA TYR A 39 -2.66 3.90 4.76
C TYR A 39 -1.28 3.35 4.40
N HIS A 40 -1.17 2.04 4.21
CA HIS A 40 0.11 1.43 3.82
C HIS A 40 0.54 1.91 2.44
N THR A 41 -0.37 2.01 1.47
CA THR A 41 -0.06 2.54 0.13
C THR A 41 0.56 3.94 0.21
N ALA A 42 -0.04 4.84 0.97
CA ALA A 42 0.50 6.19 1.19
C ALA A 42 1.87 6.15 1.88
N GLN A 43 2.03 5.30 2.90
CA GLN A 43 3.28 5.14 3.63
C GLN A 43 4.43 4.63 2.74
N TYR A 44 4.22 3.57 1.96
CA TYR A 44 5.23 3.05 1.02
C TYR A 44 5.55 4.05 -0.09
N THR A 45 4.54 4.79 -0.56
CA THR A 45 4.74 5.89 -1.53
C THR A 45 5.64 6.97 -0.94
N LEU A 46 5.39 7.38 0.31
CA LEU A 46 6.19 8.38 1.01
C LEU A 46 7.64 7.90 1.21
N TYR A 47 7.85 6.63 1.55
CA TYR A 47 9.19 6.05 1.63
C TYR A 47 9.92 6.08 0.29
N GLY A 48 9.23 5.69 -0.79
CA GLY A 48 9.77 5.79 -2.14
C GLY A 48 10.08 7.23 -2.57
N LEU A 49 9.29 8.21 -2.12
CA LEU A 49 9.56 9.63 -2.32
C LEU A 49 10.82 10.09 -1.58
N ILE A 50 10.91 9.81 -0.27
CA ILE A 50 12.07 10.17 0.56
C ILE A 50 13.34 9.58 -0.03
N LEU A 51 13.36 8.28 -0.33
CA LEU A 51 14.52 7.61 -0.92
C LEU A 51 14.85 8.14 -2.31
N GLY A 52 13.83 8.46 -3.10
CA GLY A 52 14.00 9.03 -4.44
C GLY A 52 14.50 10.48 -4.45
N LEU A 53 14.41 11.20 -3.33
CA LEU A 53 14.92 12.56 -3.13
C LEU A 53 16.26 12.58 -2.38
N TRP A 54 16.62 11.47 -1.71
CA TRP A 54 17.90 11.32 -1.01
C TRP A 54 19.07 11.13 -2.00
N HIS A 55 18.81 10.59 -3.18
CA HIS A 55 19.84 10.28 -4.18
C HIS A 55 20.26 11.48 -5.03
#